data_AF-A0A655J3I2-F1
#
_entry.id   AF-A0A655J3I2-F1
#
_cell.length_a   1.000
_cell.length_b   1.000
_cell.length_c   1.000
_cell.angle_alpha   90.00
_cell.angle_beta   90.00
_cell.angle_gamma   90.00
#
_symmetry.space_group_name_H-M   'P 1'
#
loop_
_entity.id
_entity.type
_entity.pdbx_description
1 polymer ?
#
loop_
_entity_poly.entity_id
_entity_poly.type
_entity_poly.pdbx_seq_one_letter_code
_entity_poly.pdbx_strand_id
1 'polypeptide(L)'
;MTPTGRFGTPLDPLHRKHYVGLVAGSGITPVLSILATTLEIETESRFTLIYGNRTKESTMFRAELDRLESRYADRLEILHVLSSEPLHTPELRGRIDRDKLTRWLTSTLRPAGVDEWFICGPLAMATAVRETLIEHGVDSERIHLELFYGFDTPPATRPSYAGATVTFTLSGQRAIFDLVPGDSILEGALGLRSDAPYACMGGACGTCRAKLIEGNVEMDHNFALRKAELDAGYILTCQSHPTTPFVAVDYDA
;
A
#
# COMPACT_ATOMS: atom_id res chain seq x y z
N MET A 1 8.53 5.97 -21.24
CA MET A 1 7.27 6.02 -20.48
C MET A 1 7.57 6.77 -19.19
N THR A 2 6.80 7.80 -18.84
CA THR A 2 7.00 8.56 -17.60
C THR A 2 6.61 7.69 -16.41
N PRO A 3 7.33 7.72 -15.27
CA PRO A 3 6.90 7.03 -14.05
C PRO A 3 5.50 7.49 -13.65
N THR A 4 4.59 6.55 -13.39
CA THR A 4 3.18 6.83 -13.05
C THR A 4 2.86 6.61 -11.58
N GLY A 5 3.87 6.33 -10.75
CA GLY A 5 3.71 6.01 -9.33
C GLY A 5 3.08 7.14 -8.53
N ARG A 6 2.17 6.78 -7.60
CA ARG A 6 1.50 7.70 -6.67
C ARG A 6 2.01 7.58 -5.23
N PHE A 7 2.97 6.70 -4.98
CA PHE A 7 3.53 6.47 -3.65
C PHE A 7 4.55 7.57 -3.33
N GLY A 8 4.06 8.63 -2.69
CA GLY A 8 4.85 9.83 -2.38
C GLY A 8 3.97 11.01 -1.96
N THR A 9 4.62 12.08 -1.57
CA THR A 9 3.98 13.36 -1.21
C THR A 9 4.74 14.52 -1.87
N PRO A 10 4.08 15.63 -2.20
CA PRO A 10 4.78 16.86 -2.58
C PRO A 10 5.79 17.27 -1.50
N LEU A 11 6.97 17.69 -1.94
CA LEU A 11 8.05 18.19 -1.09
C LEU A 11 8.22 19.69 -1.31
N ASP A 12 8.52 20.42 -0.23
CA ASP A 12 8.78 21.86 -0.26
C ASP A 12 9.98 22.17 0.66
N PRO A 13 11.00 22.91 0.19
CA PRO A 13 12.16 23.28 1.01
C PRO A 13 11.83 24.00 2.33
N LEU A 14 10.65 24.62 2.44
CA LEU A 14 10.18 25.32 3.64
C LEU A 14 9.44 24.41 4.63
N HIS A 15 9.14 23.17 4.26
CA HIS A 15 8.50 22.22 5.16
C HIS A 15 9.39 21.88 6.36
N ARG A 16 8.71 21.61 7.48
CA ARG A 16 9.28 21.19 8.76
C ARG A 16 8.47 19.99 9.26
N LYS A 17 8.56 18.90 8.52
CA LYS A 17 7.72 17.72 8.70
C LYS A 17 8.47 16.57 9.37
N HIS A 18 7.71 15.62 9.88
CA HIS A 18 8.17 14.33 10.30
C HIS A 18 7.57 13.23 9.45
N TYR A 19 8.45 12.45 8.84
CA TYR A 19 8.10 11.34 7.99
C TYR A 19 8.43 10.02 8.68
N VAL A 20 7.56 9.03 8.54
CA VAL A 20 7.83 7.67 9.03
C VAL A 20 7.71 6.66 7.92
N GLY A 21 8.73 5.84 7.75
CA GLY A 21 8.68 4.63 6.91
C GLY A 21 8.52 3.38 7.77
N LEU A 22 7.51 2.55 7.50
CA LEU A 22 7.39 1.20 8.04
C LEU A 22 7.50 0.20 6.89
N VAL A 23 8.65 -0.44 6.78
CA VAL A 23 8.95 -1.31 5.65
C VAL A 23 9.52 -2.65 6.06
N ALA A 24 9.40 -3.65 5.19
CA ALA A 24 10.02 -4.95 5.40
C ALA A 24 10.54 -5.58 4.10
N GLY A 25 11.70 -6.24 4.19
CA GLY A 25 12.35 -6.89 3.06
C GLY A 25 12.62 -5.93 1.89
N SER A 26 12.15 -6.30 0.69
CA SER A 26 12.30 -5.49 -0.52
C SER A 26 11.45 -4.21 -0.54
N GLY A 27 10.47 -4.06 0.36
CA GLY A 27 9.66 -2.83 0.46
C GLY A 27 10.47 -1.57 0.81
N ILE A 28 11.75 -1.72 1.15
CA ILE A 28 12.68 -0.60 1.29
C ILE A 28 12.93 0.16 -0.02
N THR A 29 12.78 -0.47 -1.18
CA THR A 29 13.20 0.14 -2.46
C THR A 29 12.54 1.49 -2.74
N PRO A 30 11.21 1.66 -2.69
CA PRO A 30 10.60 2.97 -2.91
C PRO A 30 10.86 3.92 -1.73
N VAL A 31 10.85 3.42 -0.49
CA VAL A 31 11.00 4.24 0.72
C VAL A 31 12.42 4.78 0.86
N LEU A 32 13.44 4.07 0.39
CA LEU A 32 14.82 4.56 0.35
C LEU A 32 14.94 5.81 -0.54
N SER A 33 14.32 5.78 -1.72
CA SER A 33 14.31 6.94 -2.63
C SER A 33 13.52 8.11 -2.03
N ILE A 34 12.36 7.85 -1.42
CA ILE A 34 11.56 8.87 -0.73
C ILE A 34 12.38 9.50 0.41
N LEU A 35 12.92 8.69 1.31
CA LEU A 35 13.72 9.13 2.44
C LEU A 35 14.91 9.99 2.01
N ALA A 36 15.70 9.51 1.05
CA ALA A 36 16.88 10.23 0.57
C ALA A 36 16.50 11.58 -0.05
N THR A 37 15.46 11.60 -0.87
CA THR A 37 14.97 12.82 -1.56
C THR A 37 14.37 13.81 -0.57
N THR A 38 13.55 13.34 0.37
CA THR A 38 12.94 14.17 1.42
C THR A 38 14.01 14.89 2.24
N LEU A 39 15.02 14.16 2.74
CA LEU A 39 16.06 14.76 3.59
C LEU A 39 16.99 15.71 2.82
N GLU A 40 17.10 15.55 1.50
CA GLU A 40 17.85 16.45 0.62
C GLU A 40 17.08 17.74 0.31
N ILE A 41 15.78 17.66 0.02
CA ILE A 41 14.96 18.82 -0.36
C ILE A 41 14.50 19.61 0.87
N GLU A 42 14.02 18.92 1.90
CA GLU A 42 13.44 19.53 3.10
C GLU A 42 14.47 19.54 4.24
N THR A 43 15.30 20.59 4.28
CA THR A 43 16.47 20.64 5.18
C THR A 43 16.11 20.69 6.67
N GLU A 44 14.87 21.05 7.00
CA GLU A 44 14.37 21.15 8.38
C GLU A 44 13.42 19.99 8.75
N SER A 45 13.18 19.05 7.83
CA SER A 45 12.37 17.85 8.07
C SER A 45 13.23 16.70 8.59
N ARG A 46 12.59 15.77 9.28
CA ARG A 46 13.20 14.55 9.84
C ARG A 46 12.47 13.29 9.37
N PHE A 47 13.16 12.15 9.42
CA PHE A 47 12.65 10.86 8.98
C PHE A 47 12.98 9.76 10.00
N THR A 48 11.99 8.96 10.39
CA THR A 48 12.20 7.72 11.15
C THR A 48 11.86 6.52 10.26
N LEU A 49 12.82 5.60 10.10
CA LEU A 49 12.65 4.38 9.32
C LEU A 49 12.61 3.16 10.24
N ILE A 50 11.48 2.47 10.29
CA ILE A 50 11.33 1.17 10.95
C ILE A 50 11.44 0.08 9.88
N TYR A 51 12.54 -0.68 9.89
CA TYR A 51 12.87 -1.61 8.81
C TYR A 51 12.97 -3.07 9.28
N GLY A 52 11.97 -3.88 8.91
CA GLY A 52 11.88 -5.30 9.19
C GLY A 52 12.71 -6.19 8.24
N ASN A 53 13.60 -7.02 8.79
CA ASN A 53 14.40 -8.01 8.07
C ASN A 53 14.54 -9.31 8.86
N ARG A 54 15.06 -10.36 8.21
CA ARG A 54 15.36 -11.62 8.89
C ARG A 54 16.60 -11.49 9.77
N THR A 55 17.73 -11.13 9.17
CA THR A 55 19.01 -10.92 9.86
C THR A 55 19.64 -9.60 9.43
N LYS A 56 20.73 -9.21 10.09
CA LYS A 56 21.48 -8.01 9.69
C LYS A 56 22.07 -8.16 8.29
N GLU A 57 22.56 -9.35 7.96
CA GLU A 57 23.24 -9.68 6.70
C GLU A 57 22.28 -9.70 5.52
N SER A 58 21.02 -10.09 5.75
CA SER A 58 19.99 -10.11 4.70
C SER A 58 19.37 -8.73 4.44
N THR A 59 19.81 -7.68 5.14
CA THR A 59 19.21 -6.34 5.05
C THR A 59 19.63 -5.68 3.73
N MET A 60 18.67 -5.44 2.84
CA MET A 60 18.92 -4.78 1.56
C MET A 60 19.35 -3.33 1.78
N PHE A 61 20.27 -2.85 0.94
CA PHE A 61 20.81 -1.47 0.99
C PHE A 61 21.45 -1.07 2.32
N ARG A 62 21.89 -2.02 3.14
CA ARG A 62 22.42 -1.73 4.48
C ARG A 62 23.54 -0.67 4.49
N ALA A 63 24.54 -0.83 3.63
CA ALA A 63 25.65 0.13 3.56
C ALA A 63 25.20 1.53 3.12
N GLU A 64 24.14 1.64 2.31
CA GLU A 64 23.58 2.92 1.89
C GLU A 64 22.80 3.58 3.03
N LEU A 65 22.01 2.79 3.76
CA LEU A 65 21.30 3.24 4.96
C LEU A 65 22.28 3.74 6.04
N ASP A 66 23.38 3.01 6.29
CA ASP A 66 24.41 3.43 7.25
C ASP A 66 25.06 4.78 6.84
N ARG A 67 25.26 5.00 5.53
CA ARG A 67 25.77 6.29 5.02
C ARG A 67 24.77 7.41 5.18
N LEU A 68 23.48 7.16 4.90
CA LEU A 68 22.42 8.15 5.05
C LEU A 68 22.25 8.53 6.52
N GLU A 69 22.22 7.56 7.43
CA GLU A 69 22.13 7.80 8.87
C GLU A 69 23.34 8.59 9.38
N SER A 70 24.54 8.28 8.89
CA SER A 70 25.75 9.05 9.21
C SER A 70 25.69 10.49 8.68
N ARG A 71 25.16 10.69 7.46
CA ARG A 71 25.06 12.00 6.81
C ARG A 71 24.00 12.89 7.46
N TYR A 72 22.90 12.31 7.94
CA TYR A 72 21.74 13.01 8.49
C TYR A 72 21.50 12.65 9.96
N ALA A 73 22.57 12.50 10.75
CA ALA A 73 22.51 11.94 12.11
C ALA A 73 21.59 12.70 13.08
N ASP A 74 21.29 13.97 12.80
CA ASP A 74 20.37 14.83 13.56
C ASP A 74 18.90 14.75 13.07
N ARG A 75 18.66 14.16 11.90
CA ARG A 75 17.36 14.16 11.20
C ARG A 75 16.89 12.79 10.74
N LEU A 76 17.72 11.75 10.82
CA LEU A 76 17.39 10.39 10.40
C LEU A 76 17.64 9.40 11.53
N GLU A 77 16.62 8.62 11.86
CA GLU A 77 16.71 7.49 12.80
C GLU A 77 16.29 6.19 12.09
N ILE A 78 17.12 5.15 12.13
CA ILE A 78 16.80 3.85 11.55
C ILE A 78 16.68 2.77 12.63
N LEU A 79 15.46 2.25 12.80
CA LEU A 79 15.13 1.16 13.72
C LEU A 79 15.03 -0.16 12.96
N HIS A 80 16.10 -0.96 13.01
CA HIS A 80 16.11 -2.30 12.40
C HIS A 80 15.34 -3.30 13.26
N VAL A 81 14.28 -3.90 12.70
CA VAL A 81 13.49 -4.96 13.34
C VAL A 81 13.90 -6.31 12.77
N LEU A 82 14.42 -7.23 13.60
CA LEU A 82 15.09 -8.45 13.12
C LEU A 82 14.43 -9.72 13.67
N SER A 83 13.94 -10.60 12.78
CA SER A 83 13.17 -11.78 13.18
C SER A 83 13.99 -13.01 13.53
N SER A 84 15.25 -13.06 13.11
CA SER A 84 16.14 -14.24 13.23
C SER A 84 17.44 -13.92 13.95
N GLU A 85 17.41 -12.94 14.86
CA GLU A 85 18.57 -12.46 15.64
C GLU A 85 18.25 -12.49 17.15
N PRO A 86 18.59 -13.58 17.86
CA PRO A 86 18.20 -13.77 19.26
C PRO A 86 18.76 -12.71 20.22
N LEU A 87 19.98 -12.23 19.93
CA LEU A 87 20.69 -11.23 20.73
C LEU A 87 20.32 -9.77 20.37
N HIS A 88 19.36 -9.58 19.46
CA HIS A 88 18.90 -8.24 19.12
C HIS A 88 18.03 -7.64 20.23
N THR A 89 18.03 -6.31 20.32
CA THR A 89 17.27 -5.52 21.30
C THR A 89 15.83 -6.05 21.39
N PRO A 90 15.33 -6.41 22.60
CA PRO A 90 14.02 -7.07 22.75
C PRO A 90 12.86 -6.36 22.05
N GLU A 91 12.84 -5.03 22.11
CA GLU A 91 11.84 -4.16 21.50
C GLU A 91 11.92 -4.17 19.97
N LEU A 92 13.08 -4.51 19.40
CA LEU A 92 13.33 -4.58 17.96
C LEU A 92 13.44 -6.02 17.44
N ARG A 93 13.32 -7.05 18.28
CA ARG A 93 13.33 -8.45 17.85
C ARG A 93 11.97 -8.91 17.31
N GLY A 94 11.95 -9.81 16.34
CA GLY A 94 10.73 -10.36 15.75
C GLY A 94 10.31 -9.66 14.46
N ARG A 95 9.01 -9.54 14.22
CA ARG A 95 8.44 -8.83 13.07
C ARG A 95 7.81 -7.51 13.50
N ILE A 96 7.49 -6.66 12.53
CA ILE A 96 6.62 -5.51 12.75
C ILE A 96 5.19 -6.06 12.83
N ASP A 97 4.54 -5.86 13.97
CA ASP A 97 3.18 -6.30 14.25
C ASP A 97 2.40 -5.20 15.00
N ARG A 98 1.11 -5.44 15.19
CA ARG A 98 0.17 -4.53 15.86
C ARG A 98 0.63 -4.17 17.27
N ASP A 99 1.10 -5.13 18.05
CA ASP A 99 1.51 -4.91 19.44
C ASP A 99 2.76 -4.03 19.54
N LYS A 100 3.76 -4.30 18.69
CA LYS A 100 4.97 -3.50 18.63
C LYS A 100 4.69 -2.08 18.13
N LEU A 101 3.87 -1.95 17.08
CA LEU A 101 3.45 -0.65 16.57
C LEU A 101 2.69 0.14 17.63
N THR A 102 1.69 -0.45 18.28
CA THR A 102 0.94 0.16 19.38
C THR A 102 1.86 0.68 20.48
N ARG A 103 2.87 -0.10 20.88
CA ARG A 103 3.87 0.34 21.87
C ARG A 103 4.66 1.55 21.39
N TRP A 104 5.11 1.58 20.13
CA TRP A 104 5.80 2.76 19.60
C TRP A 104 4.89 3.99 19.54
N LEU A 105 3.67 3.85 19.03
CA LEU A 105 2.71 4.96 18.93
C LEU A 105 2.39 5.58 20.31
N THR A 106 2.34 4.74 21.35
CA THR A 106 2.07 5.13 22.74
C THR A 106 3.31 5.47 23.57
N SER A 107 4.53 5.34 23.02
CA SER A 107 5.78 5.76 23.68
C SER A 107 6.58 6.79 22.87
N THR A 108 7.33 6.37 21.87
CA THR A 108 8.33 7.18 21.17
C THR A 108 7.80 7.87 19.91
N LEU A 109 6.76 7.32 19.26
CA LEU A 109 6.30 7.73 17.94
C LEU A 109 4.85 8.24 17.96
N ARG A 110 4.59 9.33 18.70
CA ARG A 110 3.25 9.90 18.83
C ARG A 110 2.64 10.23 17.46
N PRO A 111 1.45 9.68 17.11
CA PRO A 111 0.77 9.94 15.83
C PRO A 111 0.64 11.42 15.45
N ALA A 112 0.29 12.26 16.43
CA ALA A 112 0.10 13.70 16.22
C ALA A 112 1.38 14.45 15.81
N GLY A 113 2.55 13.86 16.03
CA GLY A 113 3.85 14.42 15.65
C GLY A 113 4.42 13.84 14.36
N VAL A 114 3.62 13.11 13.57
CA VAL A 114 3.99 12.55 12.27
C VAL A 114 3.07 13.10 11.20
N ASP A 115 3.67 13.65 10.14
CA ASP A 115 2.95 14.28 9.04
C ASP A 115 2.60 13.29 7.94
N GLU A 116 3.49 12.33 7.64
CA GLU A 116 3.30 11.36 6.56
C GLU A 116 3.84 9.98 6.96
N TRP A 117 3.09 8.94 6.63
CA TRP A 117 3.43 7.53 6.88
C TRP A 117 3.57 6.78 5.56
N PHE A 118 4.72 6.14 5.33
CA PHE A 118 4.98 5.31 4.17
C PHE A 118 5.07 3.85 4.58
N ILE A 119 4.20 3.01 4.03
CA ILE A 119 4.12 1.60 4.36
C ILE A 119 4.40 0.78 3.10
N CYS A 120 5.37 -0.12 3.18
CA CYS A 120 5.65 -1.03 2.08
C CYS A 120 6.29 -2.35 2.55
N GLY A 121 5.67 -3.47 2.23
CA GLY A 121 6.15 -4.78 2.67
C GLY A 121 5.14 -5.89 2.43
N PRO A 122 5.30 -7.05 3.10
CA PRO A 122 4.33 -8.13 3.04
C PRO A 122 2.93 -7.65 3.41
N LEU A 123 1.92 -8.12 2.68
CA LEU A 123 0.53 -7.71 2.84
C LEU A 123 0.06 -7.72 4.29
N ALA A 124 0.25 -8.83 5.01
CA ALA A 124 -0.18 -8.97 6.40
C ALA A 124 0.46 -7.94 7.35
N MET A 125 1.70 -7.52 7.08
CA MET A 125 2.34 -6.45 7.83
C MET A 125 1.72 -5.11 7.44
N ALA A 126 1.58 -4.85 6.14
CA ALA A 126 1.15 -3.57 5.63
C ALA A 126 -0.31 -3.24 6.03
N THR A 127 -1.21 -4.23 5.98
CA THR A 127 -2.60 -4.11 6.46
C THR A 127 -2.65 -3.88 7.96
N ALA A 128 -1.93 -4.69 8.75
CA ALA A 128 -1.90 -4.56 10.21
C ALA A 128 -1.38 -3.19 10.65
N VAL A 129 -0.33 -2.68 9.99
CA VAL A 129 0.22 -1.34 10.25
C VAL A 129 -0.82 -0.27 9.94
N ARG A 130 -1.43 -0.31 8.75
CA ARG A 130 -2.44 0.68 8.33
C ARG A 130 -3.63 0.73 9.28
N GLU A 131 -4.19 -0.42 9.64
CA GLU A 131 -5.31 -0.52 10.58
C GLU A 131 -4.94 0.05 11.95
N THR A 132 -3.78 -0.33 12.48
CA THR A 132 -3.31 0.16 13.78
C THR A 132 -3.14 1.68 13.76
N LEU A 133 -2.63 2.28 12.68
CA LEU A 133 -2.50 3.74 12.57
C LEU A 133 -3.87 4.43 12.59
N ILE A 134 -4.86 3.90 11.85
CA ILE A 134 -6.23 4.45 11.82
C ILE A 134 -6.88 4.34 13.21
N GLU A 135 -6.73 3.21 13.89
CA GLU A 135 -7.24 3.00 15.26
C GLU A 135 -6.63 3.99 16.26
N HIS A 136 -5.40 4.44 16.01
CA HIS A 136 -4.72 5.46 16.81
C HIS A 136 -4.95 6.90 16.30
N GLY A 137 -5.93 7.10 15.41
CA GLY A 137 -6.39 8.40 14.98
C GLY A 137 -5.54 9.06 13.88
N VAL A 138 -4.69 8.30 13.18
CA VAL A 138 -4.00 8.81 12.00
C VAL A 138 -5.00 8.95 10.85
N ASP A 139 -5.05 10.14 10.25
CA ASP A 139 -5.83 10.38 9.06
C ASP A 139 -5.33 9.49 7.90
N SER A 140 -6.25 8.76 7.27
CA SER A 140 -5.96 7.91 6.12
C SER A 140 -5.29 8.64 4.95
N GLU A 141 -5.49 9.96 4.81
CA GLU A 141 -4.85 10.76 3.76
C GLU A 141 -3.33 10.93 3.98
N ARG A 142 -2.85 10.74 5.22
CA ARG A 142 -1.43 10.77 5.58
C ARG A 142 -0.77 9.41 5.51
N ILE A 143 -1.52 8.35 5.16
CA ILE A 143 -1.03 6.98 5.10
C ILE A 143 -0.88 6.58 3.64
N HIS A 144 0.37 6.53 3.19
CA HIS A 144 0.75 6.06 1.86
C HIS A 144 1.10 4.58 1.94
N LEU A 145 0.45 3.76 1.11
CA LEU A 145 0.65 2.32 1.07
C LEU A 145 1.02 1.86 -0.34
N GLU A 146 2.07 1.06 -0.45
CA GLU A 146 2.43 0.37 -1.68
C GLU A 146 2.58 -1.15 -1.44
N LEU A 147 2.02 -1.96 -2.33
CA LEU A 147 2.05 -3.42 -2.28
C LEU A 147 2.71 -3.98 -3.54
N PHE A 148 3.76 -4.79 -3.36
CA PHE A 148 4.52 -5.42 -4.46
C PHE A 148 4.03 -6.82 -4.85
N TYR A 149 3.33 -7.50 -3.93
CA TYR A 149 2.74 -8.81 -4.17
C TYR A 149 1.22 -8.65 -4.10
N GLY A 150 0.53 -9.12 -5.13
CA GLY A 150 -0.93 -9.25 -5.12
C GLY A 150 -1.38 -10.24 -4.04
N PHE A 151 -2.68 -10.25 -3.76
CA PHE A 151 -3.28 -11.22 -2.87
C PHE A 151 -3.14 -12.63 -3.46
N ASP A 152 -2.17 -13.40 -2.98
CA ASP A 152 -2.19 -14.84 -3.16
C ASP A 152 -3.12 -15.40 -2.07
N THR A 153 -4.42 -15.06 -2.16
CA THR A 153 -5.43 -15.63 -1.27
C THR A 153 -5.61 -17.09 -1.70
N PRO A 154 -5.27 -18.08 -0.85
CA PRO A 154 -5.53 -19.46 -1.19
C PRO A 154 -7.02 -19.62 -1.49
N PRO A 155 -7.40 -20.35 -2.56
CA PRO A 155 -8.78 -20.43 -3.06
C PRO A 155 -9.82 -20.83 -2.00
N ALA A 156 -9.39 -21.42 -0.88
CA ALA A 156 -10.24 -21.91 0.21
C ALA A 156 -10.89 -20.84 1.12
N THR A 157 -10.61 -19.54 0.93
CA THR A 157 -11.17 -18.46 1.78
C THR A 157 -11.99 -17.41 1.04
N ARG A 158 -12.23 -17.58 -0.27
CA ARG A 158 -13.06 -16.67 -1.04
C ARG A 158 -14.51 -16.73 -0.51
N PRO A 159 -15.18 -15.60 -0.24
CA PRO A 159 -16.62 -15.57 -0.05
C PRO A 159 -17.30 -16.26 -1.24
N SER A 160 -18.45 -16.90 -1.00
CA SER A 160 -19.23 -17.55 -2.07
C SER A 160 -19.92 -16.49 -2.95
N TYR A 161 -19.14 -15.72 -3.70
CA TYR A 161 -19.66 -14.81 -4.72
C TYR A 161 -20.22 -15.65 -5.87
N ALA A 162 -21.46 -15.37 -6.27
CA ALA A 162 -22.05 -16.00 -7.43
C ALA A 162 -21.38 -15.50 -8.72
N GLY A 163 -21.51 -16.26 -9.81
CA GLY A 163 -21.16 -15.77 -11.12
C GLY A 163 -22.08 -14.62 -11.54
N ALA A 164 -21.58 -13.74 -12.39
CA ALA A 164 -22.33 -12.60 -12.91
C ALA A 164 -21.94 -12.32 -14.36
N THR A 165 -22.85 -11.78 -15.15
CA THR A 165 -22.52 -11.27 -16.48
C THR A 165 -21.96 -9.86 -16.33
N VAL A 166 -20.70 -9.69 -16.73
CA VAL A 166 -19.99 -8.42 -16.63
C VAL A 166 -19.88 -7.78 -18.00
N THR A 167 -20.29 -6.53 -18.10
CA THR A 167 -19.93 -5.65 -19.20
C THR A 167 -18.76 -4.77 -18.77
N PHE A 168 -17.73 -4.62 -19.61
CA PHE A 168 -16.75 -3.56 -19.43
C PHE A 168 -16.54 -2.73 -20.69
N THR A 169 -16.19 -1.46 -20.50
CA THR A 169 -15.77 -0.54 -21.56
C THR A 169 -14.31 -0.13 -21.33
N LEU A 170 -13.48 -0.26 -22.36
CA LEU A 170 -12.08 0.16 -22.34
C LEU A 170 -11.67 0.67 -23.73
N SER A 171 -11.12 1.88 -23.79
CA SER A 171 -10.72 2.55 -25.05
C SER A 171 -11.88 2.60 -26.07
N GLY A 172 -13.08 2.91 -25.59
CA GLY A 172 -14.30 2.99 -26.39
C GLY A 172 -14.86 1.64 -26.86
N GLN A 173 -14.22 0.53 -26.51
CA GLN A 173 -14.67 -0.81 -26.88
C GLN A 173 -15.40 -1.47 -25.72
N ARG A 174 -16.61 -1.97 -25.99
CA ARG A 174 -17.44 -2.68 -25.01
C ARG A 174 -17.34 -4.19 -25.23
N ALA A 175 -17.15 -4.94 -24.15
CA ALA A 175 -17.15 -6.39 -24.17
C ALA A 175 -17.97 -6.96 -23.00
N ILE A 176 -18.48 -8.17 -23.19
CA ILE A 176 -19.35 -8.86 -22.23
C ILE A 176 -18.79 -10.27 -22.00
N PHE A 177 -18.73 -10.70 -20.75
CA PHE A 177 -18.31 -12.05 -20.38
C PHE A 177 -19.06 -12.52 -19.12
N ASP A 178 -19.13 -13.84 -18.94
CA ASP A 178 -19.62 -14.43 -17.70
C ASP A 178 -18.45 -14.63 -16.74
N LEU A 179 -18.52 -13.98 -15.58
CA LEU A 179 -17.50 -14.04 -14.55
C LEU A 179 -17.62 -15.33 -13.76
N VAL A 180 -16.50 -16.04 -13.60
CA VAL A 180 -16.43 -17.25 -12.78
C VAL A 180 -16.70 -16.88 -11.31
N PRO A 181 -17.55 -17.64 -10.61
CA PRO A 181 -17.80 -17.44 -9.17
C PRO A 181 -16.50 -17.27 -8.38
N GLY A 182 -16.40 -16.17 -7.63
CA GLY A 182 -15.24 -15.86 -6.79
C GLY A 182 -14.06 -15.17 -7.48
N ASP A 183 -14.05 -15.03 -8.81
CA ASP A 183 -13.07 -14.17 -9.48
C ASP A 183 -13.44 -12.69 -9.33
N SER A 184 -12.45 -11.83 -9.39
CA SER A 184 -12.62 -10.38 -9.47
C SER A 184 -12.99 -9.94 -10.89
N ILE A 185 -13.60 -8.77 -11.02
CA ILE A 185 -13.93 -8.18 -12.34
C ILE A 185 -12.69 -8.07 -13.24
N LEU A 186 -11.51 -7.74 -12.68
CA LEU A 186 -10.28 -7.67 -13.46
C LEU A 186 -9.81 -9.05 -13.96
N GLU A 187 -9.86 -10.10 -13.13
CA GLU A 187 -9.45 -11.45 -13.55
C GLU A 187 -10.28 -11.92 -14.75
N GLY A 188 -11.60 -11.74 -14.70
CA GLY A 188 -12.47 -12.03 -15.84
C GLY A 188 -12.17 -11.16 -17.07
N ALA A 189 -11.92 -9.86 -16.88
CA ALA A 189 -11.58 -8.95 -17.97
C ALA A 189 -10.24 -9.32 -18.65
N LEU A 190 -9.22 -9.72 -17.88
CA LEU A 190 -7.91 -10.13 -18.41
C LEU A 190 -7.98 -11.41 -19.23
N GLY A 191 -8.97 -12.28 -18.96
CA GLY A 191 -9.26 -13.44 -19.80
C GLY A 191 -9.68 -13.09 -21.23
N LEU A 192 -10.21 -11.89 -21.46
CA LEU A 192 -10.67 -11.42 -22.77
C LEU A 192 -9.80 -10.29 -23.36
N ARG A 193 -9.27 -9.41 -22.53
CA ARG A 193 -8.51 -8.22 -22.89
C ARG A 193 -7.24 -8.13 -22.04
N SER A 194 -6.13 -8.59 -22.62
CA SER A 194 -4.81 -8.57 -21.96
C SER A 194 -4.27 -7.17 -21.66
N ASP A 195 -4.88 -6.14 -22.24
CA ASP A 195 -4.57 -4.72 -22.04
C ASP A 195 -5.45 -4.04 -20.98
N ALA A 196 -6.29 -4.80 -20.25
CA ALA A 196 -7.01 -4.26 -19.10
C ALA A 196 -6.02 -3.60 -18.11
N PRO A 197 -6.27 -2.37 -17.61
CA PRO A 197 -5.31 -1.67 -16.77
C PRO A 197 -5.10 -2.32 -15.40
N TYR A 198 -3.89 -2.78 -15.08
CA TYR A 198 -3.52 -3.26 -13.74
C TYR A 198 -2.02 -3.08 -13.42
N ALA A 199 -1.68 -3.18 -12.13
CA ALA A 199 -0.29 -3.24 -11.68
C ALA A 199 -0.11 -4.13 -10.43
N CYS A 200 -0.70 -3.77 -9.29
CA CYS A 200 -0.46 -4.50 -8.03
C CYS A 200 -1.40 -5.69 -7.77
N MET A 201 -2.60 -5.70 -8.36
CA MET A 201 -3.69 -6.65 -8.01
C MET A 201 -4.00 -6.73 -6.50
N GLY A 202 -3.63 -5.68 -5.76
CA GLY A 202 -3.66 -5.62 -4.30
C GLY A 202 -4.50 -4.46 -3.75
N GLY A 203 -5.27 -3.77 -4.59
CA GLY A 203 -6.09 -2.63 -4.16
C GLY A 203 -5.31 -1.36 -3.76
N ALA A 204 -3.98 -1.30 -3.99
CA ALA A 204 -3.12 -0.20 -3.54
C ALA A 204 -2.67 0.77 -4.65
N CYS A 205 -2.54 0.33 -5.90
CA CYS A 205 -2.00 1.18 -6.98
C CYS A 205 -3.03 2.09 -7.66
N GLY A 206 -4.33 1.71 -7.64
CA GLY A 206 -5.39 2.43 -8.35
C GLY A 206 -5.38 2.28 -9.89
N THR A 207 -4.46 1.53 -10.50
CA THR A 207 -4.39 1.36 -11.97
C THR A 207 -5.66 0.72 -12.54
N CYS A 208 -6.28 -0.22 -11.81
CA CYS A 208 -7.51 -0.89 -12.21
C CYS A 208 -8.79 -0.10 -11.84
N ARG A 209 -8.67 1.21 -11.61
CA ARG A 209 -9.82 2.05 -11.27
C ARG A 209 -10.76 2.11 -12.47
N ALA A 210 -12.04 1.82 -12.23
CA ALA A 210 -13.11 1.96 -13.21
C ALA A 210 -14.36 2.53 -12.51
N LYS A 211 -15.25 3.17 -13.28
CA LYS A 211 -16.54 3.62 -12.78
C LYS A 211 -17.57 2.50 -12.87
N LEU A 212 -18.29 2.25 -11.78
CA LEU A 212 -19.43 1.35 -11.77
C LEU A 212 -20.63 2.06 -12.42
N ILE A 213 -21.11 1.51 -13.53
CA ILE A 213 -22.22 2.06 -14.31
C ILE A 213 -23.54 1.37 -13.96
N GLU A 214 -23.49 0.06 -13.69
CA GLU A 214 -24.66 -0.75 -13.35
C GLU A 214 -24.27 -1.86 -12.38
N GLY A 215 -25.22 -2.25 -11.52
CA GLY A 215 -25.07 -3.33 -10.55
C GLY A 215 -24.43 -2.87 -9.24
N ASN A 216 -24.06 -3.85 -8.41
CA ASN A 216 -23.34 -3.62 -7.16
C ASN A 216 -22.14 -4.57 -7.06
N VAL A 217 -21.13 -4.12 -6.33
CA VAL A 217 -19.92 -4.90 -6.06
C VAL A 217 -19.56 -4.79 -4.58
N GLU A 218 -18.88 -5.80 -4.06
CA GLU A 218 -18.13 -5.75 -2.82
C GLU A 218 -16.64 -5.69 -3.15
N MET A 219 -15.88 -4.84 -2.44
CA MET A 219 -14.43 -4.77 -2.60
C MET A 219 -13.75 -5.43 -1.42
N ASP A 220 -12.89 -6.43 -1.68
CA ASP A 220 -12.08 -7.07 -0.64
C ASP A 220 -11.27 -6.02 0.14
N HIS A 221 -10.57 -5.16 -0.61
CA HIS A 221 -9.79 -4.08 -0.04
C HIS A 221 -9.84 -2.82 -0.92
N ASN A 222 -9.83 -1.65 -0.28
CA ASN A 222 -9.62 -0.38 -0.95
C ASN A 222 -8.55 0.44 -0.21
N PHE A 223 -7.36 0.49 -0.78
CA PHE A 223 -6.26 1.32 -0.29
C PHE A 223 -5.90 2.47 -1.24
N ALA A 224 -6.53 2.55 -2.41
CA ALA A 224 -6.17 3.50 -3.47
C ALA A 224 -7.20 4.60 -3.69
N LEU A 225 -8.50 4.29 -3.57
CA LEU A 225 -9.57 5.24 -3.88
C LEU A 225 -9.95 6.06 -2.65
N ARG A 226 -9.98 7.37 -2.83
CA ARG A 226 -10.44 8.31 -1.80
C ARG A 226 -11.97 8.29 -1.70
N LYS A 227 -12.50 8.81 -0.58
CA LYS A 227 -13.95 8.90 -0.35
C LYS A 227 -14.69 9.59 -1.50
N ALA A 228 -14.16 10.69 -2.02
CA ALA A 228 -14.76 11.40 -3.15
C ALA A 228 -14.83 10.55 -4.44
N GLU A 229 -13.87 9.66 -4.67
CA GLU A 229 -13.89 8.74 -5.80
C GLU A 229 -14.92 7.63 -5.60
N LEU A 230 -15.00 7.08 -4.37
CA LEU A 230 -16.03 6.10 -4.01
C LEU A 230 -17.44 6.68 -4.15
N ASP A 231 -17.65 7.90 -3.61
CA ASP A 231 -18.93 8.61 -3.70
C ASP A 231 -19.31 8.92 -5.17
N ALA A 232 -18.31 9.09 -6.05
CA ALA A 232 -18.49 9.27 -7.50
C ALA A 232 -18.71 7.94 -8.27
N GLY A 233 -18.74 6.80 -7.57
CA GLY A 233 -19.00 5.48 -8.12
C GLY A 233 -17.77 4.76 -8.69
N TYR A 234 -16.55 5.20 -8.34
CA TYR A 234 -15.34 4.47 -8.73
C TYR A 234 -15.07 3.27 -7.84
N ILE A 235 -14.58 2.19 -8.46
CA ILE A 235 -14.21 0.93 -7.82
C ILE A 235 -12.83 0.47 -8.30
N LEU A 236 -12.22 -0.46 -7.57
CA LEU A 236 -11.00 -1.15 -7.97
C LEU A 236 -11.38 -2.53 -8.52
N THR A 237 -11.37 -2.70 -9.84
CA THR A 237 -11.86 -3.94 -10.46
C THR A 237 -11.07 -5.19 -10.07
N CYS A 238 -9.78 -5.04 -9.68
CA CYS A 238 -8.97 -6.13 -9.15
C CYS A 238 -9.35 -6.61 -7.75
N GLN A 239 -10.21 -5.87 -7.05
CA GLN A 239 -10.70 -6.20 -5.72
C GLN A 239 -12.22 -6.36 -5.69
N SER A 240 -12.90 -6.09 -6.81
CA SER A 240 -14.35 -5.99 -6.87
C SER A 240 -14.97 -7.30 -7.30
N HIS A 241 -15.90 -7.79 -6.49
CA HIS A 241 -16.72 -8.97 -6.75
C HIS A 241 -18.19 -8.57 -6.91
N PRO A 242 -18.87 -8.96 -8.01
CA PRO A 242 -20.29 -8.68 -8.20
C PRO A 242 -21.17 -9.24 -7.08
N THR A 243 -22.10 -8.41 -6.59
CA THR A 243 -23.18 -8.83 -5.67
C THR A 243 -24.55 -8.82 -6.36
N THR A 244 -24.58 -8.47 -7.64
CA THR A 244 -25.75 -8.55 -8.53
C THR A 244 -25.46 -9.44 -9.74
N PRO A 245 -26.49 -10.04 -10.38
CA PRO A 245 -26.30 -10.93 -11.54
C PRO A 245 -25.70 -10.23 -12.78
N PHE A 246 -25.81 -8.90 -12.84
CA PHE A 246 -25.28 -8.07 -13.91
C PHE A 246 -24.48 -6.91 -13.30
N VAL A 247 -23.32 -6.63 -13.88
CA VAL A 247 -22.47 -5.48 -13.53
C VAL A 247 -21.92 -4.85 -14.79
N ALA A 248 -21.90 -3.53 -14.87
CA ALA A 248 -21.24 -2.79 -15.94
C ALA A 248 -20.20 -1.83 -15.38
N VAL A 249 -18.98 -1.87 -15.92
CA VAL A 249 -17.88 -0.98 -15.54
C VAL A 249 -17.32 -0.22 -16.74
N ASP A 250 -16.84 1.00 -16.50
CA ASP A 250 -16.22 1.85 -17.52
C ASP A 250 -14.84 2.31 -17.06
N TYR A 251 -13.80 1.87 -17.77
CA TYR A 251 -12.42 2.27 -17.50
C TYR A 251 -12.06 3.64 -18.11
N ASP A 252 -12.90 4.19 -19.00
CA ASP A 252 -12.65 5.45 -19.71
C ASP A 252 -13.26 6.68 -18.97
N ALA A 253 -13.97 6.43 -17.87
CA ALA A 253 -14.77 7.41 -17.12
C ALA A 253 -14.01 8.29 -16.11
#